data_AF-A0A7X4KWF1-F1
#
_entry.id   AF-A0A7X4KWF1-F1
#
_cell.length_a   1.000
_cell.length_b   1.000
_cell.length_c   1.000
_cell.angle_alpha   90.00
_cell.angle_beta   90.00
_cell.angle_gamma   90.00
#
_symmetry.space_group_name_H-M   'P 1'
#
loop_
_entity.id
_entity.type
_entity.pdbx_description
1 polymer ?
#
loop_
_entity_poly.entity_id
_entity_poly.type
_entity_poly.pdbx_seq_one_letter_code
_entity_poly.pdbx_strand_id
1 'polypeptide(L)'
;MTQQPRRGRARMRDYAQAVVEGWTEGELLRLHLHELPRSLMDLSDAERNALLRERPPLTGTPWDQLLAATVEHVCELHGLTAPAWSQEQERFRSVPHVFTSGRAMMMQTTAYAPAAFIRHGALADPTSLDARGGERHVWVPGSQPYHEALRRAVRRA
;
A
#
# COMPACT_ATOMS: atom_id res chain seq x y z
N MET A 1 -10.36 -21.81 17.09
CA MET A 1 -11.03 -20.49 17.13
C MET A 1 -9.95 -19.43 17.04
N THR A 2 -9.58 -19.03 15.82
CA THR A 2 -8.58 -17.98 15.58
C THR A 2 -9.20 -16.66 16.00
N GLN A 3 -8.68 -16.04 17.06
CA GLN A 3 -9.12 -14.71 17.47
C GLN A 3 -8.79 -13.75 16.32
N GLN A 4 -9.82 -13.24 15.64
CA GLN A 4 -9.64 -12.04 14.83
C GLN A 4 -9.04 -10.97 15.74
N PRO A 5 -7.87 -10.39 15.40
CA PRO A 5 -7.33 -9.32 16.20
C PRO A 5 -8.39 -8.22 16.26
N ARG A 6 -8.66 -7.77 17.50
CA ARG A 6 -9.55 -6.64 17.76
C ARG A 6 -9.13 -5.50 16.82
N ARG A 7 -10.13 -4.77 16.29
CA ARG A 7 -10.02 -3.52 15.52
C ARG A 7 -9.24 -2.43 16.29
N GLY A 8 -7.98 -2.69 16.60
CA GLY A 8 -7.01 -1.82 17.21
C GLY A 8 -6.03 -1.36 16.14
N ARG A 9 -5.45 -0.18 16.36
CA ARG A 9 -4.45 0.47 15.51
C ARG A 9 -3.45 -0.56 14.99
N ALA A 10 -3.42 -0.78 13.67
CA ALA A 10 -2.51 -1.74 13.06
C ALA A 10 -1.07 -1.30 13.35
N ARG A 11 -0.30 -2.14 14.05
CA ARG A 11 1.14 -1.93 14.24
C ARG A 11 1.90 -2.55 13.10
N MET A 12 3.13 -2.08 12.88
CA MET A 12 3.98 -2.68 11.86
C MET A 12 4.29 -4.15 12.17
N ARG A 13 4.55 -4.56 13.42
CA ARG A 13 4.70 -5.99 13.75
C ARG A 13 3.49 -6.88 13.40
N ASP A 14 2.28 -6.30 13.32
CA ASP A 14 1.05 -7.08 13.14
C ASP A 14 0.95 -7.69 11.73
N TYR A 15 1.60 -7.10 10.72
CA TYR A 15 1.59 -7.70 9.36
C TYR A 15 2.38 -9.02 9.32
N ALA A 16 3.55 -9.08 9.97
CA ALA A 16 4.40 -10.25 9.89
C ALA A 16 3.69 -11.44 10.57
N GLN A 17 3.02 -11.15 11.69
CA GLN A 17 2.16 -12.10 12.35
C GLN A 17 0.98 -12.52 11.46
N ALA A 18 0.28 -11.59 10.80
CA ALA A 18 -0.82 -11.92 9.89
C ALA A 18 -0.39 -12.84 8.73
N VAL A 19 0.81 -12.63 8.17
CA VAL A 19 1.37 -13.51 7.14
C VAL A 19 1.67 -14.90 7.70
N VAL A 20 2.29 -14.99 8.88
CA VAL A 20 2.60 -16.27 9.55
C VAL A 20 1.33 -17.04 9.92
N GLU A 21 0.28 -16.33 10.35
CA GLU A 21 -1.03 -16.90 10.67
C GLU A 21 -1.81 -17.36 9.43
N GLY A 22 -1.32 -17.07 8.22
CA GLY A 22 -1.92 -17.55 6.97
C GLY A 22 -3.19 -16.80 6.60
N TRP A 23 -3.26 -15.50 6.87
CA TRP A 23 -4.37 -14.65 6.43
C TRP A 23 -4.51 -14.69 4.90
N THR A 24 -5.74 -14.50 4.43
CA THR A 24 -6.02 -14.51 2.99
C THR A 24 -5.39 -13.30 2.29
N GLU A 25 -5.15 -13.43 0.98
CA GLU A 25 -4.62 -12.32 0.16
C GLU A 25 -5.46 -11.04 0.30
N GLY A 26 -6.80 -11.16 0.30
CA GLY A 26 -7.70 -10.02 0.46
C GLY A 26 -7.60 -9.34 1.83
N GLU A 27 -7.41 -10.12 2.90
CA GLU A 27 -7.20 -9.58 4.25
C GLU A 27 -5.85 -8.87 4.37
N LEU A 28 -4.79 -9.45 3.78
CA LEU A 28 -3.47 -8.85 3.75
C LEU A 28 -3.46 -7.57 2.90
N LEU A 29 -4.10 -7.58 1.73
CA LEU A 29 -4.24 -6.37 0.91
C LEU A 29 -5.00 -5.27 1.65
N ARG A 30 -6.08 -5.62 2.36
CA ARG A 30 -6.81 -4.65 3.19
C ARG A 30 -5.93 -4.09 4.30
N LEU A 31 -5.15 -4.93 4.97
CA LEU A 31 -4.23 -4.48 6.02
C LEU A 31 -3.22 -3.46 5.47
N HIS A 32 -2.58 -3.78 4.35
CA HIS A 32 -1.54 -2.94 3.74
C HIS A 32 -2.13 -1.67 3.13
N LEU A 33 -3.15 -1.79 2.27
CA LEU A 33 -3.61 -0.66 1.45
C LEU A 33 -4.64 0.21 2.16
N HIS A 34 -5.29 -0.29 3.22
CA HIS A 34 -6.31 0.46 3.95
C HIS A 34 -5.95 0.74 5.41
N GLU A 35 -5.80 -0.30 6.22
CA GLU A 35 -5.68 -0.13 7.68
C GLU A 35 -4.36 0.53 8.08
N LEU A 36 -3.27 0.25 7.37
CA LEU A 36 -1.96 0.82 7.64
C LEU A 36 -1.89 2.32 7.34
N PRO A 37 -2.23 2.82 6.13
CA PRO A 37 -2.29 4.27 5.86
C PRO A 37 -3.22 5.00 6.83
N ARG A 38 -4.39 4.42 7.10
CA ARG A 38 -5.35 4.93 8.09
C ARG A 38 -4.69 5.09 9.46
N SER A 39 -4.09 4.02 9.96
CA SER A 39 -3.50 3.99 11.30
C SER A 39 -2.33 4.96 11.38
N LEU A 40 -1.45 5.02 10.38
CA LEU A 40 -0.29 5.91 10.38
C LEU A 40 -0.69 7.39 10.46
N MET A 41 -1.76 7.77 9.76
CA MET A 41 -2.22 9.16 9.70
C MET A 41 -3.13 9.57 10.86
N ASP A 42 -3.75 8.61 11.55
CA ASP A 42 -4.57 8.88 12.74
C ASP A 42 -3.72 9.03 14.04
N LEU A 43 -2.42 8.76 13.98
CA LEU A 43 -1.48 8.91 15.10
C LEU A 43 -0.98 10.35 15.27
N SER A 44 -0.63 10.72 16.50
CA SER A 44 0.18 11.92 16.76
C SER A 44 1.57 11.79 16.13
N ASP A 45 2.26 12.91 15.88
CA ASP A 45 3.58 12.87 15.25
C ASP A 45 4.60 12.06 16.05
N ALA A 46 4.54 12.12 17.39
CA ALA A 46 5.42 11.33 18.27
C ALA A 46 5.15 9.82 18.13
N GLU A 47 3.87 9.41 18.14
CA GLU A 47 3.50 8.00 17.94
C GLU A 47 3.82 7.52 16.53
N ARG A 48 3.58 8.36 15.51
CA ARG A 48 3.89 8.08 14.11
C ARG A 48 5.39 7.85 13.91
N ASN A 49 6.23 8.74 14.46
CA ASN A 49 7.68 8.61 14.42
C ASN A 49 8.19 7.40 15.21
N ALA A 50 7.51 6.99 16.28
CA ALA A 50 7.82 5.75 16.97
C ALA A 50 7.47 4.53 16.11
N LEU A 51 6.29 4.53 15.47
CA LEU A 51 5.83 3.46 14.58
C LEU A 51 6.73 3.30 13.36
N LEU A 52 7.13 4.40 12.71
CA LEU A 52 8.02 4.37 11.53
C LEU A 52 9.42 3.85 11.87
N ARG A 53 9.89 4.02 13.11
CA ARG A 53 11.18 3.46 13.57
C ARG A 53 11.11 1.97 13.90
N GLU A 54 9.91 1.41 14.07
CA GLU A 54 9.76 -0.02 14.30
C GLU A 54 10.14 -0.77 13.02
N ARG A 55 11.33 -1.39 13.03
CA ARG A 55 11.78 -2.27 11.95
C ARG A 55 11.03 -3.59 12.05
N PRO A 56 10.16 -3.91 11.10
CA PRO A 56 9.32 -5.09 11.25
C PRO A 56 10.02 -6.34 10.70
N PRO A 57 9.77 -7.52 11.27
CA PRO A 57 10.47 -8.74 10.86
C PRO A 57 10.09 -9.16 9.44
N LEU A 58 11.07 -9.68 8.70
CA LEU A 58 10.86 -10.19 7.34
C LEU A 58 10.05 -11.49 7.38
N THR A 59 9.16 -11.64 6.39
CA THR A 59 8.36 -12.85 6.17
C THR A 59 8.94 -13.72 5.04
N GLY A 60 9.83 -13.16 4.21
CA GLY A 60 10.37 -13.81 3.02
C GLY A 60 9.37 -13.87 1.86
N THR A 61 8.31 -13.05 1.90
CA THR A 61 7.20 -13.09 0.93
C THR A 61 7.07 -11.75 0.18
N PRO A 62 6.32 -11.71 -0.93
CA PRO A 62 6.02 -10.44 -1.62
C PRO A 62 5.41 -9.35 -0.74
N TRP A 63 4.79 -9.73 0.39
CA TRP A 63 4.21 -8.81 1.36
C TRP A 63 5.25 -7.89 1.99
N ASP A 64 6.51 -8.34 2.14
CA ASP A 64 7.58 -7.53 2.69
C ASP A 64 7.87 -6.30 1.82
N GLN A 65 7.80 -6.45 0.49
CA GLN A 65 7.99 -5.36 -0.45
C GLN A 65 6.76 -4.47 -0.54
N LEU A 66 5.55 -5.06 -0.47
CA LEU A 66 4.31 -4.28 -0.46
C LEU A 66 4.22 -3.35 0.75
N LEU A 67 4.63 -3.83 1.93
CA LEU A 67 4.73 -3.01 3.13
C LEU A 67 5.66 -1.81 2.92
N ALA A 68 6.89 -2.06 2.45
CA ALA A 68 7.87 -0.99 2.23
C ALA A 68 7.35 0.04 1.23
N ALA A 69 6.79 -0.41 0.10
CA ALA A 69 6.15 0.44 -0.89
C ALA A 69 5.03 1.30 -0.31
N THR A 70 4.14 0.69 0.47
CA THR A 70 3.02 1.40 1.08
C THR A 70 3.51 2.45 2.06
N VAL A 71 4.42 2.08 2.98
CA VAL A 71 4.90 3.01 4.01
C VAL A 71 5.68 4.16 3.41
N GLU A 72 6.57 3.89 2.46
CA GLU A 72 7.29 4.94 1.75
C GLU A 72 6.33 5.87 1.03
N HIS A 73 5.39 5.31 0.25
CA HIS A 73 4.45 6.11 -0.50
C HIS A 73 3.62 7.04 0.39
N VAL A 74 3.10 6.52 1.51
CA VAL A 74 2.35 7.34 2.47
C VAL A 74 3.26 8.39 3.09
N CYS A 75 4.52 8.07 3.41
CA CYS A 75 5.45 9.06 3.94
C CYS A 75 5.70 10.19 2.94
N GLU A 76 6.03 9.86 1.69
CA GLU A 76 6.26 10.83 0.62
C GLU A 76 5.05 11.73 0.39
N LEU A 77 3.85 11.14 0.31
CA LEU A 77 2.60 11.86 0.10
C LEU A 77 2.36 12.92 1.19
N HIS A 78 2.71 12.62 2.44
CA HIS A 78 2.49 13.49 3.59
C HIS A 78 3.72 14.30 4.00
N GLY A 79 4.77 14.34 3.17
CA GLY A 79 6.00 15.09 3.45
C GLY A 79 6.80 14.54 4.65
N LEU A 80 6.61 13.27 5.00
CA LEU A 80 7.35 12.57 6.05
C LEU A 80 8.59 11.89 5.45
N THR A 81 9.61 11.68 6.28
CA THR A 81 10.78 10.88 5.88
C THR A 81 10.42 9.40 5.91
N ALA A 82 10.61 8.70 4.78
CA ALA A 82 10.46 7.25 4.72
C ALA A 82 11.46 6.57 5.67
N PRO A 83 11.06 5.50 6.38
CA PRO A 83 11.93 4.87 7.36
C PRO A 83 13.06 4.09 6.70
N ALA A 84 14.25 4.09 7.31
CA ALA A 84 15.43 3.43 6.73
C ALA A 84 15.21 1.95 6.44
N TRP A 85 14.42 1.25 7.25
CA TRP A 85 14.12 -0.17 7.03
C TRP A 85 13.35 -0.43 5.73
N SER A 86 12.58 0.54 5.22
CA SER A 86 11.89 0.38 3.94
C SER A 86 12.90 0.36 2.79
N GLN A 87 14.10 0.93 2.97
CA GLN A 87 15.18 0.99 1.98
C GLN A 87 16.17 -0.18 2.07
N GLU A 88 15.92 -1.17 2.93
CA GLU A 88 16.75 -2.37 3.01
C GLU A 88 16.61 -3.24 1.77
N GLN A 89 17.67 -3.94 1.36
CA GLN A 89 17.71 -4.67 0.09
C GLN A 89 16.60 -5.73 0.00
N GLU A 90 16.26 -6.37 1.11
CA GLU A 90 15.21 -7.38 1.24
C GLU A 90 13.80 -6.81 1.01
N ARG A 91 13.65 -5.49 0.98
CA ARG A 91 12.42 -4.78 0.64
C ARG A 91 12.29 -4.47 -0.84
N PHE A 92 13.23 -4.92 -1.67
CA PHE A 92 13.15 -4.79 -3.13
C PHE A 92 13.05 -6.15 -3.79
N ARG A 93 12.39 -6.18 -4.96
CA ARG A 93 12.24 -7.38 -5.77
C ARG A 93 12.78 -7.15 -7.17
N SER A 94 13.60 -8.08 -7.65
CA SER A 94 14.13 -8.04 -9.02
C SER A 94 13.06 -8.31 -10.09
N VAL A 95 12.10 -9.18 -9.77
CA VAL A 95 10.95 -9.49 -10.63
C VAL A 95 9.68 -8.97 -9.96
N PRO A 96 9.00 -7.95 -10.54
CA PRO A 96 7.82 -7.38 -9.93
C PRO A 96 6.73 -8.41 -9.63
N HIS A 97 6.11 -8.29 -8.46
CA HIS A 97 4.93 -9.06 -8.08
C HIS A 97 3.68 -8.19 -8.22
N VAL A 98 2.67 -8.71 -8.91
CA VAL A 98 1.40 -8.01 -9.15
C VAL A 98 0.30 -8.68 -8.32
N PHE A 99 -0.27 -7.95 -7.36
CA PHE A 99 -1.33 -8.41 -6.47
C PHE A 99 -2.71 -8.30 -7.14
N THR A 100 -2.86 -8.94 -8.30
CA THR A 100 -4.15 -9.13 -8.96
C THR A 100 -4.08 -10.32 -9.92
N SER A 101 -5.19 -11.05 -10.05
CA SER A 101 -5.34 -12.17 -10.96
C SER A 101 -5.93 -11.79 -12.33
N GLY A 102 -6.50 -10.58 -12.47
CA GLY A 102 -7.19 -10.15 -13.68
C GLY A 102 -6.25 -9.48 -14.69
N ARG A 103 -6.15 -10.00 -15.92
CA ARG A 103 -5.24 -9.46 -16.96
C ARG A 103 -5.46 -7.97 -17.27
N ALA A 104 -6.72 -7.53 -17.36
CA ALA A 104 -7.05 -6.12 -17.55
C ALA A 104 -6.59 -5.26 -16.36
N MET A 105 -6.76 -5.79 -15.15
CA MET A 105 -6.32 -5.13 -13.92
C MET A 105 -4.80 -5.05 -13.85
N MET A 106 -4.07 -6.08 -14.27
CA MET A 106 -2.59 -6.03 -14.31
C MET A 106 -2.06 -4.86 -15.15
N MET A 107 -2.67 -4.60 -16.31
CA MET A 107 -2.28 -3.48 -17.16
C MET A 107 -2.53 -2.14 -16.46
N GLN A 108 -3.69 -1.98 -15.80
CA GLN A 108 -4.02 -0.78 -15.05
C GLN A 108 -3.11 -0.59 -13.83
N THR A 109 -2.93 -1.64 -13.02
CA THR A 109 -2.04 -1.65 -11.87
C THR A 109 -0.63 -1.24 -12.27
N THR A 110 -0.11 -1.74 -13.39
CA THR A 110 1.23 -1.38 -13.86
C THR A 110 1.30 0.06 -14.37
N ALA A 111 0.29 0.51 -15.13
CA ALA A 111 0.28 1.85 -15.71
C ALA A 111 0.09 2.97 -14.69
N TYR A 112 -0.57 2.69 -13.57
CA TYR A 112 -0.97 3.68 -12.57
C TYR A 112 -0.35 3.44 -11.19
N ALA A 113 0.60 2.51 -11.06
CA ALA A 113 1.27 2.25 -9.79
C ALA A 113 2.07 3.49 -9.32
N PRO A 114 2.03 3.82 -8.02
CA PRO A 114 2.91 4.86 -7.47
C PRO A 114 4.39 4.50 -7.61
N ALA A 115 5.25 5.52 -7.65
CA ALA A 115 6.69 5.33 -7.85
C ALA A 115 7.32 4.39 -6.82
N ALA A 116 6.96 4.49 -5.54
CA ALA A 116 7.43 3.59 -4.48
C ALA A 116 7.06 2.11 -4.76
N PHE A 117 5.85 1.84 -5.28
CA PHE A 117 5.38 0.49 -5.62
C PHE A 117 6.19 -0.09 -6.79
N ILE A 118 6.44 0.73 -7.81
CA ILE A 118 7.30 0.36 -8.95
C ILE A 118 8.72 0.05 -8.47
N ARG A 119 9.30 0.95 -7.65
CA ARG A 119 10.67 0.84 -7.16
C ARG A 119 10.90 -0.40 -6.31
N HIS A 120 9.95 -0.74 -5.44
CA HIS A 120 10.01 -1.97 -4.62
C HIS A 120 9.63 -3.25 -5.38
N GLY A 121 9.06 -3.14 -6.59
CA GLY A 121 8.59 -4.29 -7.37
C GLY A 121 7.37 -4.96 -6.75
N ALA A 122 6.52 -4.20 -6.05
CA ALA A 122 5.30 -4.69 -5.42
C ALA A 122 4.12 -3.86 -5.93
N LEU A 123 3.41 -4.38 -6.92
CA LEU A 123 2.38 -3.66 -7.67
C LEU A 123 0.99 -4.13 -7.19
N ALA A 124 0.30 -3.26 -6.46
CA ALA A 124 -1.09 -3.49 -6.06
C ALA A 124 -2.01 -2.52 -6.80
N ASP A 125 -3.30 -2.86 -6.90
CA ASP A 125 -4.30 -1.98 -7.50
C ASP A 125 -4.31 -0.60 -6.80
N PRO A 126 -3.92 0.48 -7.49
CA PRO A 126 -3.85 1.81 -6.90
C PRO A 126 -5.22 2.36 -6.50
N THR A 127 -6.32 1.83 -7.06
CA THR A 127 -7.68 2.21 -6.63
C THR A 127 -8.07 1.62 -5.28
N SER A 128 -7.35 0.57 -4.83
CA SER A 128 -7.54 -0.08 -3.53
C SER A 128 -6.80 0.64 -2.39
N LEU A 129 -6.07 1.72 -2.65
CA LEU A 129 -5.42 2.49 -1.59
C LEU A 129 -6.46 3.35 -0.82
N ASP A 130 -6.33 3.45 0.51
CA ASP A 130 -7.12 4.40 1.31
C ASP A 130 -6.89 5.83 0.83
N ALA A 131 -7.89 6.70 0.98
CA ALA A 131 -7.78 8.10 0.58
C ALA A 131 -6.64 8.85 1.28
N ARG A 132 -6.20 8.39 2.47
CA ARG A 132 -5.01 8.92 3.15
C ARG A 132 -3.70 8.30 2.65
N GLY A 133 -3.75 7.19 1.94
CA GLY A 133 -2.67 6.80 1.03
C GLY A 133 -2.70 7.60 -0.28
N GLY A 134 -3.72 8.45 -0.46
CA GLY A 134 -3.91 9.50 -1.46
C GLY A 134 -5.11 9.23 -2.38
N GLU A 135 -5.38 10.15 -3.31
CA GLU A 135 -6.66 10.15 -4.01
C GLU A 135 -6.82 8.94 -4.93
N ARG A 136 -7.88 8.16 -4.72
CA ARG A 136 -8.38 7.21 -5.72
C ARG A 136 -8.46 7.93 -7.07
N HIS A 137 -7.56 7.61 -7.99
CA HIS A 137 -7.48 8.06 -9.38
C HIS A 137 -6.67 9.33 -9.73
N VAL A 138 -5.86 9.90 -8.82
CA VAL A 138 -4.95 11.03 -9.16
C VAL A 138 -3.50 10.64 -8.92
N TRP A 139 -3.04 9.61 -9.64
CA TRP A 139 -1.69 9.06 -9.47
C TRP A 139 -0.78 9.19 -10.69
N VAL A 140 -1.13 10.04 -11.65
CA VAL A 140 -0.20 10.49 -12.68
C VAL A 140 -0.09 12.01 -12.63
N PRO A 141 1.12 12.58 -12.53
CA PRO A 141 1.35 13.96 -12.92
C PRO A 141 0.86 14.16 -14.36
N GLY A 142 -0.32 14.76 -14.54
CA GLY A 142 -0.96 14.98 -15.85
C GLY A 142 -2.22 14.15 -16.18
N SER A 143 -2.72 13.25 -15.32
CA SER A 143 -3.92 12.43 -15.62
C SER A 143 -5.27 13.11 -15.38
N GLN A 144 -5.33 14.43 -15.19
CA GLN A 144 -6.59 15.12 -14.94
C GLN A 144 -7.66 15.07 -16.07
N PRO A 145 -7.47 14.65 -17.34
CA PRO A 145 -8.57 14.67 -18.29
C PRO A 145 -9.39 13.37 -18.42
N TYR A 146 -8.96 12.21 -17.90
CA TYR A 146 -9.63 10.94 -18.24
C TYR A 146 -10.96 10.72 -17.49
N HIS A 147 -11.04 11.12 -16.22
CA HIS A 147 -12.25 10.92 -15.41
C HIS A 147 -13.42 11.84 -15.80
N GLU A 148 -13.14 13.05 -16.29
CA GLU A 148 -14.18 14.00 -16.70
C GLU A 148 -14.79 13.61 -18.06
N ALA A 149 -13.96 13.12 -18.98
CA ALA A 149 -14.40 12.63 -20.30
C ALA A 149 -15.34 11.42 -20.19
N LEU A 150 -15.00 10.44 -19.35
CA LEU A 150 -15.83 9.25 -19.11
C LEU A 150 -17.16 9.60 -18.40
N ARG A 151 -17.13 10.52 -17.42
CA ARG A 151 -18.36 10.99 -16.76
C ARG A 151 -19.28 11.75 -17.72
N ARG A 152 -18.74 12.52 -18.69
CA ARG A 152 -19.54 13.19 -19.73
C ARG A 152 -20.13 12.22 -20.75
N ALA A 153 -19.39 11.17 -21.13
CA ALA A 153 -19.88 10.17 -22.06
C ALA A 153 -21.05 9.36 -21.48
N VAL A 154 -20.98 8.98 -20.20
CA VAL A 154 -22.04 8.21 -19.52
C VAL A 154 -23.29 9.05 -19.23
N ARG A 155 -23.17 10.38 -19.07
CA ARG A 155 -24.34 11.27 -18.88
C ARG A 155 -25.06 11.66 -20.18
N ARG A 156 -24.50 11.30 -21.33
CA ARG A 156 -25.06 11.59 -22.67
C ARG A 156 -25.65 10.36 -23.36
N ALA A 157 -25.59 9.19 -22.72
CA ALA A 157 -26.26 7.96 -23.12
C ALA A 157 -27.50 7.75 -22.25
#